data_AF-W4Q153-F1
#
_entry.id   AF-W4Q153-F1
#
_cell.length_a   1.000
_cell.length_b   1.000
_cell.length_c   1.000
_cell.angle_alpha   90.00
_cell.angle_beta   90.00
_cell.angle_gamma   90.00
#
_symmetry.space_group_name_H-M   'P 1'
#
loop_
_entity.id
_entity.type
_entity.pdbx_description
1 polymer ?
#
loop_
_entity_poly.entity_id
_entity_poly.type
_entity_poly.pdbx_seq_one_letter_code
_entity_poly.pdbx_strand_id
1 'polypeptide(L)'
;MSNIMIIVVAITAIASFVVPSFELSSTLRVIRFPFMFAAASFGYFGITFCFTLLLIHLCKLESFGSPYFSPLAPLTWQDLKDSFFRAPLNKMNERPKSARPQNKYRQSVRKGRSRNGE
;
A
#
# COMPACT_ATOMS: atom_id res chain seq x y z
N MET A 1 6.59 -35.91 -4.50
CA MET A 1 6.21 -34.51 -4.79
C MET A 1 4.73 -34.36 -4.49
N SER A 2 4.34 -33.40 -3.65
CA SER A 2 2.92 -33.19 -3.37
C SER A 2 2.28 -32.40 -4.52
N ASN A 3 1.07 -32.77 -4.87
CA ASN A 3 0.25 -32.11 -5.90
C ASN A 3 0.07 -30.62 -5.55
N ILE A 4 0.00 -30.32 -4.26
CA ILE A 4 -0.11 -28.98 -3.69
C ILE A 4 1.08 -28.10 -4.12
N MET A 5 2.31 -28.64 -4.06
CA MET A 5 3.51 -27.88 -4.44
C MET A 5 3.48 -27.49 -5.93
N ILE A 6 3.03 -28.39 -6.79
CA ILE A 6 2.91 -28.14 -8.24
C ILE A 6 1.90 -27.01 -8.51
N ILE A 7 0.75 -27.05 -7.83
CA ILE A 7 -0.29 -26.00 -7.95
C ILE A 7 0.26 -24.63 -7.54
N VAL A 8 1.00 -24.56 -6.42
CA VAL A 8 1.58 -23.30 -5.93
C VAL A 8 2.59 -22.71 -6.92
N VAL A 9 3.44 -23.55 -7.53
CA VAL A 9 4.44 -23.10 -8.53
C VAL A 9 3.76 -22.59 -9.79
N ALA A 10 2.71 -23.27 -10.29
CA ALA A 10 1.99 -22.86 -11.49
C ALA A 10 1.33 -21.48 -11.33
N ILE A 11 0.66 -21.23 -10.21
CA ILE A 11 0.01 -19.93 -9.93
C ILE A 11 1.06 -18.82 -9.82
N THR A 12 2.18 -19.09 -9.16
CA THR A 12 3.28 -18.12 -9.01
C THR A 12 3.88 -17.73 -10.36
N ALA A 13 4.07 -18.71 -11.26
CA ALA A 13 4.56 -18.46 -12.61
C ALA A 13 3.59 -17.58 -13.43
N ILE A 14 2.29 -17.88 -13.38
CA ILE A 14 1.27 -17.09 -14.08
C ILE A 14 1.24 -15.65 -13.55
N ALA A 15 1.28 -15.46 -12.23
CA ALA A 15 1.27 -14.13 -11.62
C ALA A 15 2.51 -13.29 -11.99
N SER A 16 3.66 -13.93 -12.23
CA SER A 16 4.88 -13.23 -12.62
C SER A 16 4.77 -12.54 -13.98
N PHE A 17 3.83 -12.92 -14.85
CA PHE A 17 3.60 -12.26 -16.14
C PHE A 17 2.86 -10.92 -16.01
N VAL A 18 2.26 -10.63 -14.85
CA VAL A 18 1.55 -9.37 -14.61
C VAL A 18 2.52 -8.21 -14.37
N VAL A 19 3.78 -8.49 -14.04
CA VAL A 19 4.80 -7.46 -13.76
C VAL A 19 5.46 -7.02 -15.08
N PRO A 20 5.17 -5.82 -15.62
CA PRO A 20 5.72 -5.38 -16.90
C PRO A 20 7.16 -4.84 -16.79
N SER A 21 7.70 -4.69 -15.57
CA SER A 21 8.96 -3.99 -15.32
C SER A 21 10.11 -4.93 -14.97
N PHE A 22 11.12 -4.93 -15.84
CA PHE A 22 12.37 -5.67 -15.65
C PHE A 22 13.11 -5.26 -14.37
N GLU A 23 13.00 -3.98 -13.98
CA GLU A 23 13.58 -3.45 -12.75
C GLU A 23 13.01 -4.10 -11.49
N LEU A 24 11.73 -4.48 -11.49
CA LEU A 24 11.14 -5.22 -10.37
C LEU A 24 11.71 -6.63 -10.25
N SER A 25 11.97 -7.32 -11.37
CA SER A 25 12.62 -8.63 -11.36
C SER A 25 14.06 -8.56 -10.80
N SER A 26 14.81 -7.53 -11.17
CA SER A 26 16.15 -7.27 -10.62
C SER A 26 16.09 -7.00 -9.11
N THR A 27 15.16 -6.15 -8.67
CA THR A 27 14.96 -5.81 -7.25
C THR A 27 14.58 -7.04 -6.42
N LEU A 28 13.71 -7.92 -6.94
CA LEU A 28 13.34 -9.17 -6.28
C LEU A 28 14.53 -10.12 -6.08
N ARG A 29 15.53 -10.08 -6.98
CA ARG A 29 16.76 -10.85 -6.84
C ARG A 29 17.64 -10.29 -5.72
N VAL A 30 17.78 -8.96 -5.65
CA VAL A 30 18.54 -8.28 -4.59
C VAL A 30 17.93 -8.56 -3.21
N ILE A 31 16.60 -8.54 -3.08
CA ILE A 31 15.88 -8.86 -1.83
C ILE A 31 16.03 -10.34 -1.44
N ARG A 32 16.15 -11.25 -2.41
CA ARG A 32 16.27 -12.69 -2.13
C ARG A 32 17.57 -13.06 -1.44
N PHE A 33 18.69 -12.41 -1.74
CA PHE A 33 19.98 -12.72 -1.11
C PHE A 33 19.98 -12.57 0.42
N PRO A 34 19.54 -11.44 1.02
CA PRO A 34 19.47 -11.32 2.48
C PRO A 34 18.44 -12.28 3.09
N PHE A 35 17.32 -12.55 2.41
CA PHE A 35 16.36 -13.56 2.87
C PHE A 35 16.97 -14.96 2.89
N MET A 36 17.72 -15.34 1.87
CA MET A 36 18.39 -16.64 1.79
C MET A 36 19.47 -16.77 2.86
N PHE A 37 20.24 -15.71 3.12
CA PHE A 37 21.24 -15.69 4.18
C PHE A 37 20.63 -15.82 5.58
N ALA A 38 19.55 -15.07 5.85
CA ALA A 38 18.80 -15.15 7.11
C ALA A 38 18.15 -16.53 7.29
N ALA A 39 17.57 -17.09 6.23
CA ALA A 39 17.00 -18.44 6.23
C ALA A 39 18.05 -19.53 6.46
N ALA A 40 19.25 -19.38 5.88
CA ALA A 40 20.33 -20.34 6.07
C ALA A 40 20.87 -20.33 7.51
N SER A 41 20.91 -19.15 8.16
CA SER A 41 21.46 -18.99 9.51
C SER A 41 20.46 -19.37 10.61
N PHE A 42 19.19 -18.98 10.47
CA PHE A 42 18.16 -19.10 11.53
C PHE A 42 16.91 -19.88 11.08
N GLY A 43 16.87 -20.40 9.86
CA GLY A 43 15.71 -21.11 9.32
C GLY A 43 14.47 -20.21 9.21
N TYR A 44 13.33 -20.74 9.66
CA TYR A 44 12.04 -20.04 9.62
C TYR A 44 12.01 -18.76 10.47
N PHE A 45 12.72 -18.74 11.61
CA PHE A 45 12.83 -17.55 12.44
C PHE A 45 13.59 -16.41 11.73
N GLY A 46 14.58 -16.74 10.91
CA GLY A 46 15.29 -15.77 10.08
C GLY A 46 14.39 -15.16 8.99
N ILE A 47 13.55 -15.98 8.35
CA ILE A 47 12.61 -15.52 7.32
C ILE A 47 11.58 -14.57 7.92
N THR A 48 10.96 -14.94 9.05
CA THR A 48 9.93 -14.11 9.69
C THR A 48 10.48 -12.76 10.15
N PHE A 49 11.67 -12.74 10.75
CA PHE A 49 12.33 -11.49 11.16
C PHE A 49 12.69 -10.60 9.96
N CYS A 50 13.31 -11.17 8.92
CA CYS A 50 13.66 -10.43 7.70
C CYS A 50 12.41 -9.91 6.98
N PHE A 51 11.32 -10.67 7.02
CA PHE A 51 10.01 -10.27 6.51
C PHE A 51 9.42 -9.07 7.26
N THR A 52 9.43 -9.08 8.59
CA THR A 52 8.98 -7.92 9.38
C THR A 52 9.82 -6.67 9.09
N LEU A 53 11.15 -6.81 8.99
CA LEU A 53 12.02 -5.69 8.62
C LEU A 53 11.73 -5.16 7.21
N LEU A 54 11.48 -6.05 6.25
CA LEU A 54 11.11 -5.68 4.89
C LEU A 54 9.78 -4.91 4.87
N LEU A 55 8.80 -5.33 5.67
CA LEU A 55 7.53 -4.61 5.81
C LEU A 55 7.73 -3.20 6.37
N ILE A 56 8.55 -3.05 7.42
CA ILE A 56 8.88 -1.74 7.99
C ILE A 56 9.58 -0.87 6.93
N HIS A 57 10.51 -1.43 6.17
CA HIS A 57 11.20 -0.72 5.10
C HIS A 57 10.23 -0.23 4.01
N LEU A 58 9.31 -1.08 3.56
CA LEU A 58 8.25 -0.71 2.62
C LEU A 58 7.32 0.39 3.18
N CYS A 59 7.02 0.38 4.48
CA CYS A 59 6.24 1.44 5.11
C CYS A 59 6.97 2.79 5.13
N LYS A 60 8.31 2.79 5.16
CA LYS A 60 9.14 4.01 5.10
C LYS A 60 9.35 4.51 3.67
N LEU A 61 9.24 3.64 2.68
CA LEU A 61 9.24 4.02 1.26
C LEU A 61 7.93 4.78 0.95
N GLU A 62 8.07 6.08 0.70
CA GLU A 62 6.96 6.96 0.30
C GLU A 62 6.83 6.90 -1.23
N SER A 63 5.66 6.50 -1.76
CA SER A 63 5.38 6.55 -3.19
C SER A 63 4.68 7.87 -3.50
N PHE A 64 5.32 8.76 -4.27
CA PHE A 64 4.71 9.99 -4.77
C PHE A 64 3.96 10.82 -3.71
N GLY A 65 4.55 10.98 -2.51
CA GLY A 65 4.00 11.81 -1.43
C GLY A 65 2.90 11.15 -0.59
N SER A 66 2.65 9.85 -0.76
CA SER A 66 1.80 9.03 0.11
C SER A 66 2.56 7.75 0.49
N PRO A 67 2.50 7.29 1.74
CA PRO A 67 3.12 6.01 2.12
C PRO A 67 2.68 4.90 1.15
N TYR A 68 3.60 4.05 0.67
CA TYR A 68 3.27 2.90 -0.20
C TYR A 68 2.19 2.00 0.41
N PHE A 69 2.05 2.05 1.74
CA PHE A 69 1.05 1.36 2.55
C PHE A 69 -0.14 2.24 3.00
N SER A 70 -0.41 3.40 2.40
CA SER A 70 -1.66 4.14 2.67
C SER A 70 -2.85 3.26 2.21
N PRO A 71 -3.74 2.73 3.09
CA PRO A 71 -4.25 3.27 4.36
C PRO A 71 -3.89 2.50 5.66
N LEU A 72 -2.92 1.58 5.64
CA LEU A 72 -2.42 0.89 6.84
C LEU A 72 -1.51 1.77 7.71
N ALA A 73 -0.90 2.82 7.14
CA ALA A 73 -0.16 3.86 7.85
C ALA A 73 -0.50 5.22 7.21
N PRO A 74 -1.22 6.16 7.86
CA PRO A 74 -1.62 6.26 9.26
C PRO A 74 -2.89 5.47 9.59
N LEU A 75 -3.00 4.94 10.82
CA LEU A 75 -4.19 4.25 11.35
C LEU A 75 -5.37 5.22 11.56
N THR A 76 -5.91 5.77 10.48
CA THR A 76 -7.17 6.51 10.45
C THR A 76 -8.26 5.58 9.94
N TRP A 77 -9.11 5.11 10.86
CA TRP A 77 -10.27 4.27 10.56
C TRP A 77 -11.20 4.81 9.46
N GLN A 78 -11.13 6.13 9.20
CA GLN A 78 -11.84 6.82 8.13
C GLN A 78 -11.25 6.52 6.74
N ASP A 79 -9.93 6.50 6.59
CA ASP A 79 -9.25 6.26 5.30
C ASP A 79 -9.24 4.77 4.92
N LEU A 80 -9.28 3.87 5.91
CA LEU A 80 -9.46 2.42 5.71
C LEU A 80 -10.82 2.08 5.11
N LYS A 81 -11.90 2.75 5.54
CA LYS A 81 -13.24 2.54 4.98
C LYS A 81 -13.36 3.06 3.55
N ASP A 82 -12.79 4.22 3.25
CA ASP A 82 -12.80 4.80 1.90
C ASP A 82 -11.91 4.04 0.90
N SER A 83 -10.87 3.35 1.37
CA SER A 83 -9.98 2.55 0.51
C SER A 83 -10.50 1.13 0.26
N PHE A 84 -11.21 0.51 1.21
CA PHE A 84 -11.78 -0.83 1.03
C PHE A 84 -13.15 -0.77 0.34
N PHE A 85 -13.88 0.33 0.54
CA PHE A 85 -15.16 0.59 -0.11
C PHE A 85 -15.09 1.94 -0.81
N ARG A 86 -14.86 1.92 -2.14
CA ARG A 86 -14.76 3.13 -2.95
C ARG A 86 -16.06 3.94 -2.88
N ALA A 87 -16.08 4.97 -2.04
CA ALA A 87 -17.23 5.86 -1.90
C ALA A 87 -17.45 6.68 -3.18
N PRO A 88 -18.70 6.92 -3.62
CA PRO A 88 -19.01 7.69 -4.81
C PRO A 88 -18.58 9.16 -4.67
N LEU A 89 -18.09 9.74 -5.78
CA LEU A 89 -17.47 11.07 -5.89
C LEU A 89 -18.30 12.24 -5.33
N ASN A 90 -19.62 12.06 -5.15
CA ASN A 90 -20.54 13.09 -4.66
C ASN A 90 -20.43 13.39 -3.15
N LYS A 91 -19.74 12.56 -2.34
CA LYS A 91 -19.51 12.84 -0.91
C LYS A 91 -18.07 13.27 -0.58
N MET A 92 -17.19 13.35 -1.57
CA MET A 92 -15.76 13.60 -1.37
C MET A 92 -15.43 15.11 -1.42
N ASN A 93 -15.94 15.87 -0.46
CA ASN A 93 -15.69 17.32 -0.36
C ASN A 93 -14.39 17.67 0.39
N GLU A 94 -13.75 16.68 1.03
CA GLU A 94 -12.48 16.82 1.71
C GLU A 94 -11.35 16.18 0.88
N ARG A 95 -10.16 16.80 0.87
CA ARG A 95 -8.99 16.21 0.22
C ARG A 95 -8.46 15.06 1.08
N PRO A 96 -8.09 13.91 0.49
CA PRO A 96 -7.49 12.81 1.25
C PRO A 96 -6.22 13.32 1.96
N LYS A 97 -6.14 13.05 3.27
CA LYS A 97 -5.06 13.55 4.14
C LYS A 97 -3.69 12.97 3.77
N SER A 98 -3.66 11.87 3.01
CA SER A 98 -2.46 11.25 2.46
C SER A 98 -1.65 12.19 1.56
N ALA A 99 -2.29 13.15 0.89
CA ALA A 99 -1.62 14.10 -0.02
C ALA A 99 -1.05 15.36 0.67
N ARG A 100 -1.02 15.41 2.02
CA ARG A 100 -0.65 16.59 2.83
C ARG A 100 -1.16 17.94 2.25
N PRO A 101 -2.47 18.08 1.96
CA PRO A 101 -2.98 19.30 1.33
C PRO A 101 -2.93 20.48 2.32
N GLN A 102 -2.33 21.60 1.91
CA GLN A 102 -2.30 22.85 2.68
C GLN A 102 -3.71 23.43 2.92
N ASN A 103 -4.71 22.97 2.15
CA ASN A 103 -6.12 23.34 2.29
C ASN A 103 -7.01 22.07 2.30
N LYS A 104 -7.65 21.82 3.46
CA LYS A 104 -8.40 20.59 3.77
C LYS A 104 -9.68 20.40 2.93
N TYR A 105 -10.27 21.46 2.40
CA TYR A 105 -11.52 21.40 1.65
C TYR A 105 -11.28 21.49 0.13
N ARG A 106 -11.90 20.58 -0.64
CA ARG A 106 -11.84 20.57 -2.12
C ARG A 106 -12.67 21.70 -2.72
N GLN A 107 -13.82 22.01 -2.12
CA GLN A 107 -14.69 23.10 -2.51
C GLN A 107 -14.99 23.95 -1.27
N SER A 108 -14.68 25.26 -1.33
CA SER A 108 -15.23 26.19 -0.35
C SER A 108 -16.75 26.11 -0.45
N VAL A 109 -17.42 25.69 0.63
CA VAL A 109 -18.87 25.79 0.72
C VAL A 109 -19.23 27.24 0.41
N ARG A 110 -19.78 27.49 -0.78
CA ARG A 110 -20.24 28.81 -1.18
C ARG A 110 -21.36 29.14 -0.22
N LYS A 111 -21.05 29.89 0.83
CA LYS A 111 -21.97 30.33 1.88
C LYS A 111 -23.11 31.03 1.18
N GLY A 112 -24.23 30.32 1.03
CA GLY A 112 -25.48 30.85 0.50
C GLY A 112 -25.80 32.08 1.32
N ARG A 113 -25.78 33.22 0.64
CA ARG A 113 -26.06 34.55 1.14
C ARG A 113 -27.34 34.50 1.97
N SER A 114 -27.19 34.67 3.29
CA SER A 114 -28.31 35.01 4.16
C SER A 114 -28.92 36.29 3.61
N ARG A 115 -30.06 36.17 2.95
CA ARG A 115 -31.02 37.26 2.81
C ARG A 115 -32.03 37.02 3.92
N ASN A 116 -31.66 37.50 5.11
CA ASN A 116 -32.62 37.88 6.13
C ASN A 116 -32.81 39.39 6.03
N GLY A 117 -34.04 39.85 6.13
CA GLY A 117 -34.37 41.26 6.29
C GLY A 117 -35.16 41.85 5.11
N GLU A 118 -36.48 41.90 5.32
CA GLU A 118 -37.40 43.00 4.97
C GLU A 118 -37.81 43.19 3.50
#